data_AF-A0A5R8YT23-F1
#
_entry.id   AF-A0A5R8YT23-F1
#
_cell.length_a   1.000
_cell.length_b   1.000
_cell.length_c   1.000
_cell.angle_alpha   90.00
_cell.angle_beta   90.00
_cell.angle_gamma   90.00
#
_symmetry.space_group_name_H-M   'P 1'
#
loop_
_entity.id
_entity.type
_entity.pdbx_description
1 polymer ?
#
loop_
_entity_poly.entity_id
_entity_poly.type
_entity_poly.pdbx_seq_one_letter_code
_entity_poly.pdbx_strand_id
1 'polypeptide(L)'
;MRTAAELMATGYTTTVEEAPDRADGTLVVLDDTGRPRWVVGPAGRGLAVEIGPDAPVSGLSALPGVLELINNGLPAVLVVEDGRLIGLLDAALIRTELRRALEEDGDAIGTVLDGDWELYGTPEARIGLVRVRCQVCGTVAEVDEYPIAEIPCPGGQGHRLVDSGTE
;
A
#
# COMPACT_ATOMS: atom_id res chain seq x y z
N MET A 1 8.09 -5.73 -17.25
CA MET A 1 7.58 -5.21 -15.97
C MET A 1 6.29 -5.94 -15.64
N ARG A 2 6.18 -6.56 -14.46
CA ARG A 2 4.99 -7.34 -14.05
C ARG A 2 3.99 -6.47 -13.31
N THR A 3 2.72 -6.68 -13.59
CA THR A 3 1.57 -5.94 -13.03
C THR A 3 1.03 -6.59 -11.77
N ALA A 4 0.21 -5.85 -11.03
CA ALA A 4 -0.47 -6.34 -9.84
C ALA A 4 -1.40 -7.52 -10.16
N ALA A 5 -2.16 -7.45 -11.26
CA ALA A 5 -3.07 -8.52 -11.68
C ALA A 5 -2.35 -9.84 -12.00
N GLU A 6 -1.14 -9.78 -12.55
CA GLU A 6 -0.33 -10.98 -12.86
C GLU A 6 0.22 -11.66 -11.60
N LEU A 7 0.37 -10.91 -10.51
CA LEU A 7 1.09 -11.35 -9.31
C LEU A 7 0.19 -11.54 -8.09
N MET A 8 -1.02 -10.99 -8.11
CA MET A 8 -1.92 -11.02 -6.97
C MET A 8 -2.34 -12.44 -6.59
N ALA A 9 -2.45 -12.67 -5.28
CA ALA A 9 -3.14 -13.81 -4.72
C ALA A 9 -4.64 -13.49 -4.58
N THR A 10 -5.47 -14.51 -4.84
CA THR A 10 -6.93 -14.42 -4.68
C THR A 10 -7.44 -15.19 -3.44
N GLY A 11 -6.57 -15.97 -2.79
CA GLY A 11 -6.88 -16.70 -1.57
C GLY A 11 -6.71 -15.82 -0.33
N TYR A 12 -7.67 -14.95 -0.06
CA TYR A 12 -7.66 -14.06 1.10
C TYR A 12 -8.94 -14.15 1.91
N THR A 13 -8.83 -13.87 3.21
CA THR A 13 -9.99 -13.84 4.10
C THR A 13 -10.54 -12.43 4.16
N THR A 14 -11.87 -12.28 4.11
CA THR A 14 -12.54 -10.99 4.30
C THR A 14 -13.51 -11.03 5.47
N THR A 15 -13.73 -9.88 6.10
CA THR A 15 -14.83 -9.68 7.05
C THR A 15 -15.39 -8.26 6.91
N VAL A 16 -16.67 -8.09 7.25
CA VAL A 16 -17.34 -6.78 7.38
C VAL A 16 -17.58 -6.40 8.85
N GLU A 17 -17.18 -7.27 9.77
CA GLU A 17 -17.33 -7.08 11.21
C GLU A 17 -16.18 -6.25 11.81
N GLU A 18 -16.22 -6.01 13.12
CA GLU A 18 -15.13 -5.35 13.83
C GLU A 18 -13.79 -6.03 13.56
N ALA A 19 -12.79 -5.22 13.19
CA ALA A 19 -11.46 -5.71 12.92
C ALA A 19 -10.83 -6.23 14.22
N PRO A 20 -10.35 -7.50 14.24
CA PRO A 20 -9.50 -7.93 15.35
C PRO A 20 -8.20 -7.12 15.34
N ASP A 21 -7.56 -7.00 16.50
CA ASP A 21 -6.29 -6.27 16.59
C ASP A 21 -5.15 -6.99 15.87
N ARG A 22 -5.23 -8.32 15.76
CA ARG A 22 -4.24 -9.20 15.10
C ARG A 22 -4.93 -10.40 14.44
N ALA A 23 -4.29 -10.97 13.43
CA ALA A 23 -4.73 -12.20 12.76
C ALA A 23 -3.51 -13.07 12.41
N ASP A 24 -3.66 -14.40 12.45
CA ASP A 24 -2.58 -15.35 12.14
C ASP A 24 -2.15 -15.31 10.65
N GLY A 25 -3.03 -14.82 9.78
CA GLY A 25 -2.78 -14.56 8.36
C GLY A 25 -3.38 -13.23 7.93
N THR A 26 -3.32 -12.94 6.63
CA THR A 26 -3.86 -11.69 6.09
C THR A 26 -5.40 -11.72 6.08
N LEU A 27 -6.01 -10.85 6.89
CA LEU A 27 -7.44 -10.58 6.91
C LEU A 27 -7.70 -9.18 6.36
N VAL A 28 -8.53 -9.06 5.33
CA VAL A 28 -8.98 -7.77 4.82
C VAL A 28 -10.34 -7.44 5.44
N VAL A 29 -10.43 -6.30 6.10
CA VAL A 29 -11.69 -5.83 6.65
C VAL A 29 -12.31 -4.85 5.66
N LEU A 30 -13.55 -5.11 5.29
CA LEU A 30 -14.32 -4.31 4.36
C LEU A 30 -15.29 -3.40 5.14
N ASP A 31 -15.71 -2.31 4.53
CA ASP A 31 -16.86 -1.55 5.02
C ASP A 31 -18.19 -2.14 4.55
N ASP A 32 -19.28 -1.50 4.95
CA ASP A 32 -20.66 -1.86 4.62
C ASP A 32 -20.97 -1.77 3.11
N THR A 33 -20.12 -1.08 2.35
CA THR A 33 -20.20 -1.00 0.88
C THR A 33 -19.35 -2.06 0.18
N GLY A 34 -18.63 -2.88 0.94
CA GLY A 34 -17.72 -3.91 0.42
C GLY A 34 -16.35 -3.37 0.00
N ARG A 35 -16.00 -2.14 0.38
CA ARG A 35 -14.70 -1.54 0.06
C ARG A 35 -13.67 -1.85 1.15
N PRO A 36 -12.40 -2.04 0.81
CA PRO A 36 -11.36 -2.24 1.81
C PRO A 36 -11.25 -1.09 2.80
N ARG A 37 -11.11 -1.46 4.07
CA ARG A 37 -11.01 -0.53 5.19
C ARG A 37 -9.70 -0.71 5.95
N TRP A 38 -9.32 -1.96 6.22
CA TRP A 38 -8.11 -2.31 6.95
C TRP A 38 -7.51 -3.61 6.42
N VAL A 39 -6.22 -3.81 6.68
CA VAL A 39 -5.56 -5.10 6.55
C VAL A 39 -5.03 -5.49 7.91
N VAL A 40 -5.39 -6.67 8.40
CA VAL A 40 -4.95 -7.19 9.68
C VAL A 40 -4.04 -8.39 9.42
N GLY A 41 -2.89 -8.41 10.08
CA GLY A 41 -1.97 -9.54 10.07
C GLY A 41 -1.34 -9.77 11.43
N PRO A 42 -0.26 -10.59 11.49
CA PRO A 42 0.37 -10.96 12.76
C PRO A 42 0.98 -9.76 13.51
N ALA A 43 1.46 -8.75 12.77
CA ALA A 43 2.02 -7.53 13.33
C ALA A 43 0.96 -6.60 13.93
N GLY A 44 -0.31 -6.76 13.55
CA GLY A 44 -1.38 -5.86 13.94
C GLY A 44 -2.28 -5.45 12.79
N ARG A 45 -3.19 -4.53 13.11
CA ARG A 45 -4.00 -3.81 12.14
C ARG A 45 -3.16 -2.74 11.45
N GLY A 46 -3.10 -2.80 10.13
CA GLY A 46 -2.55 -1.80 9.23
C GLY A 46 -3.61 -1.16 8.33
N LEU A 47 -3.20 -0.10 7.64
CA LEU A 47 -4.04 0.62 6.68
C LEU A 47 -4.27 -0.20 5.40
N ALA A 48 -5.40 0.03 4.74
CA ALA A 48 -5.66 -0.51 3.42
C ALA A 48 -4.94 0.32 2.35
N VAL A 49 -3.79 -0.18 1.89
CA VAL A 49 -3.12 0.38 0.70
C VAL A 49 -3.72 -0.29 -0.53
N GLU A 50 -4.34 0.48 -1.40
CA GLU A 50 -5.03 -0.01 -2.60
C GLU A 50 -4.27 0.40 -3.86
N ILE A 51 -4.19 -0.50 -4.84
CA ILE A 51 -3.62 -0.24 -6.17
C ILE A 51 -4.51 -0.84 -7.26
N GLY A 52 -4.43 -0.31 -8.48
CA GLY A 52 -5.13 -0.87 -9.63
C GLY A 52 -4.50 -2.17 -10.16
N PRO A 53 -5.25 -3.04 -10.88
CA PRO A 53 -4.73 -4.27 -11.45
C PRO A 53 -3.56 -4.07 -12.43
N ASP A 54 -3.58 -2.99 -13.20
CA ASP A 54 -2.55 -2.66 -14.18
C ASP A 54 -1.32 -1.98 -13.57
N ALA A 55 -1.32 -1.73 -12.25
CA ALA A 55 -0.22 -1.06 -11.58
C ALA A 55 1.05 -1.93 -11.66
N PRO A 56 2.19 -1.39 -12.12
CA PRO A 56 3.44 -2.13 -12.11
C PRO A 56 3.97 -2.29 -10.68
N VAL A 57 4.26 -3.53 -10.29
CA VAL A 57 4.71 -3.81 -8.90
C VAL A 57 6.05 -3.16 -8.59
N SER A 58 6.96 -3.05 -9.58
CA SER A 58 8.22 -2.32 -9.43
C SER A 58 8.00 -0.82 -9.17
N GLY A 59 6.87 -0.25 -9.61
CA GLY A 59 6.50 1.15 -9.35
C GLY A 59 6.27 1.45 -7.87
N LEU A 60 6.03 0.44 -7.02
CA LEU A 60 5.92 0.61 -5.57
C LEU A 60 7.23 1.14 -4.96
N SER A 61 8.38 0.94 -5.63
CA SER A 61 9.66 1.51 -5.22
C SER A 61 9.64 3.05 -5.21
N ALA A 62 8.82 3.67 -6.04
CA ALA A 62 8.66 5.11 -6.14
C ALA A 62 7.77 5.70 -5.02
N LEU A 63 7.25 4.86 -4.12
CA LEU A 63 6.41 5.26 -2.99
C LEU A 63 7.09 4.95 -1.65
N PRO A 64 7.94 5.86 -1.14
CA PRO A 64 8.67 5.65 0.12
C PRO A 64 7.76 5.27 1.30
N GLY A 65 6.58 5.88 1.38
CA GLY A 65 5.62 5.61 2.44
C GLY A 65 5.01 4.19 2.41
N VAL A 66 4.79 3.62 1.22
CA VAL A 66 4.33 2.23 1.10
C VAL A 66 5.44 1.25 1.46
N LEU A 67 6.68 1.55 1.09
CA LEU A 67 7.84 0.76 1.50
C LEU A 67 8.06 0.79 3.02
N GLU A 68 7.88 1.95 3.63
CA GLU A 68 7.96 2.12 5.08
C GLU A 68 6.88 1.30 5.79
N LEU A 69 5.62 1.37 5.32
CA LEU A 69 4.54 0.52 5.81
C LEU A 69 4.87 -0.98 5.71
N ILE A 70 5.37 -1.42 4.55
CA ILE A 70 5.79 -2.81 4.35
C ILE A 70 6.89 -3.18 5.35
N ASN A 71 7.86 -2.31 5.59
CA ASN A 71 8.93 -2.55 6.57
C ASN A 71 8.41 -2.56 8.01
N ASN A 72 7.38 -1.78 8.32
CA ASN A 72 6.74 -1.70 9.64
C ASN A 72 5.67 -2.78 9.87
N GLY A 73 5.49 -3.70 8.93
CA GLY A 73 4.66 -4.90 9.12
C GLY A 73 3.31 -4.89 8.41
N LEU A 74 3.09 -4.00 7.43
CA LEU A 74 1.94 -4.11 6.53
C LEU A 74 1.93 -5.51 5.88
N PRO A 75 0.85 -6.29 6.01
CA PRO A 75 0.86 -7.69 5.55
C PRO A 75 0.82 -7.79 4.02
N ALA A 76 0.03 -6.92 3.39
CA ALA A 76 -0.24 -6.95 1.97
C ALA A 76 -0.69 -5.58 1.44
N VAL A 77 -0.50 -5.37 0.14
CA VAL A 77 -1.12 -4.30 -0.64
C VAL A 77 -2.31 -4.88 -1.39
N LEU A 78 -3.44 -4.18 -1.40
CA LEU A 78 -4.69 -4.64 -1.97
C LEU A 78 -4.80 -4.26 -3.43
N VAL A 79 -5.22 -5.19 -4.27
CA VAL A 79 -5.52 -4.95 -5.68
C VAL A 79 -7.01 -4.75 -5.82
N VAL A 80 -7.40 -3.56 -6.28
CA VAL A 80 -8.79 -3.10 -6.32
C VAL A 80 -9.14 -2.65 -7.73
N GLU A 81 -10.29 -3.09 -8.21
CA GLU A 81 -10.89 -2.68 -9.48
C GLU A 81 -12.31 -2.19 -9.23
N ASP A 82 -12.64 -0.99 -9.71
CA ASP A 82 -13.96 -0.35 -9.49
C ASP A 82 -14.40 -0.32 -8.01
N GLY A 83 -13.44 -0.16 -7.09
CA GLY A 83 -13.68 -0.15 -5.64
C GLY A 83 -13.92 -1.53 -5.02
N ARG A 84 -13.78 -2.61 -5.79
CA ARG A 84 -13.88 -3.99 -5.32
C ARG A 84 -12.50 -4.61 -5.17
N LEU A 85 -12.27 -5.25 -4.04
CA LEU A 85 -11.10 -6.09 -3.83
C LEU A 85 -11.13 -7.27 -4.81
N ILE A 86 -10.11 -7.39 -5.65
CA ILE A 86 -9.95 -8.50 -6.60
C ILE A 86 -8.75 -9.39 -6.27
N GLY A 87 -7.80 -8.87 -5.49
CA GLY A 87 -6.62 -9.62 -5.07
C GLY A 87 -5.80 -8.88 -4.02
N LEU A 88 -4.72 -9.52 -3.58
CA LEU A 88 -3.70 -8.87 -2.75
C LEU A 88 -2.30 -9.26 -3.22
N LEU A 89 -1.34 -8.38 -2.94
CA LEU A 89 0.08 -8.61 -3.09
C LEU A 89 0.69 -8.73 -1.70
N ASP A 90 1.17 -9.92 -1.34
CA ASP A 90 1.85 -10.13 -0.07
C ASP A 90 3.13 -9.30 0.02
N ALA A 91 3.42 -8.78 1.21
CA ALA A 91 4.64 -8.00 1.46
C ALA A 91 5.93 -8.76 1.07
N ALA A 92 5.96 -10.08 1.25
CA ALA A 92 7.10 -10.92 0.84
C ALA A 92 7.28 -10.97 -0.69
N LEU A 93 6.17 -11.04 -1.43
CA LEU A 93 6.18 -11.01 -2.89
C LEU A 93 6.66 -9.64 -3.39
N ILE A 94 6.11 -8.56 -2.83
CA ILE A 94 6.52 -7.19 -3.17
C ILE A 94 8.03 -7.02 -2.96
N ARG A 95 8.57 -7.42 -1.80
CA ARG A 95 10.03 -7.34 -1.54
C ARG A 95 10.85 -8.15 -2.54
N THR A 96 10.35 -9.30 -2.97
CA THR A 96 11.02 -10.16 -3.96
C THR A 96 11.05 -9.49 -5.33
N GLU A 97 9.93 -8.92 -5.76
CA GLU A 97 9.82 -8.20 -7.02
C GLU A 97 10.65 -6.92 -7.04
N LEU A 98 10.68 -6.17 -5.94
CA LEU A 98 11.53 -5.00 -5.79
C LEU A 98 13.01 -5.35 -5.88
N ARG A 99 13.44 -6.44 -5.22
CA ARG A 99 14.83 -6.91 -5.33
C ARG A 99 15.16 -7.32 -6.76
N ARG A 100 14.27 -8.08 -7.41
CA ARG A 100 14.44 -8.50 -8.80
C ARG A 100 14.54 -7.31 -9.74
N ALA A 101 13.72 -6.28 -9.55
CA ALA A 101 13.81 -5.04 -10.32
C ALA A 101 15.18 -4.37 -10.13
N LEU A 102 15.69 -4.28 -8.89
CA LEU A 102 17.04 -3.73 -8.65
C LEU A 102 18.17 -4.56 -9.28
N GLU A 103 18.02 -5.89 -9.35
CA GLU A 103 19.01 -6.80 -9.92
C GLU A 103 18.97 -6.83 -11.47
N GLU A 104 17.77 -6.75 -12.06
CA GLU A 104 17.56 -6.72 -13.52
C GLU A 104 17.77 -5.32 -14.11
N ASP A 105 17.38 -4.26 -13.39
CA ASP A 105 17.56 -2.85 -13.75
C ASP A 105 18.83 -2.24 -13.13
N GLY A 106 19.78 -3.05 -12.65
CA GLY A 106 21.08 -2.58 -12.17
C GLY A 106 21.87 -1.75 -13.19
N ASP A 107 21.51 -1.83 -14.48
CA ASP A 107 22.00 -0.98 -15.58
C ASP A 107 21.08 0.21 -15.92
N ALA A 108 19.84 0.25 -15.41
CA ALA A 108 18.80 1.23 -15.75
C ALA A 108 18.39 2.16 -14.59
N ILE A 109 18.88 1.93 -13.35
CA ILE A 109 18.78 2.88 -12.25
C ILE A 109 19.84 3.98 -12.46
N GLY A 110 19.54 4.87 -13.40
CA GLY A 110 20.35 6.04 -13.75
C GLY A 110 21.60 5.69 -14.55
N THR A 111 21.56 5.90 -15.87
CA THR A 111 22.81 6.14 -16.60
C THR A 111 23.36 7.48 -16.10
N VAL A 112 24.49 7.46 -15.40
CA VAL A 112 25.25 8.69 -15.15
C VAL A 112 25.69 9.21 -16.52
N LEU A 113 24.94 10.17 -17.06
CA LEU A 113 25.40 10.97 -18.19
C LEU A 113 26.42 11.94 -17.62
N ASP A 114 27.64 11.86 -18.14
CA ASP A 114 28.80 12.64 -17.72
C ASP A 114 28.49 14.16 -17.77
N GLY A 115 28.02 14.74 -16.66
CA GLY A 115 27.87 16.20 -16.51
C GLY A 115 26.55 16.76 -15.95
N ASP A 116 25.47 15.99 -15.81
CA ASP A 116 24.20 16.49 -15.26
C ASP A 116 23.80 15.74 -13.97
N TRP A 117 23.76 16.45 -12.84
CA TRP A 117 23.39 15.92 -11.53
C TRP A 117 21.86 15.91 -11.29
N GLU A 118 21.08 16.33 -12.28
CA GLU A 118 19.63 16.23 -12.25
C GLU A 118 19.21 14.88 -12.82
N LEU A 119 18.84 13.95 -11.93
CA LEU A 119 18.24 12.67 -12.30
C LEU A 119 16.94 12.93 -13.08
N TYR A 120 16.99 12.79 -14.41
CA TYR A 120 15.81 12.84 -15.26
C TYR A 120 15.02 11.53 -15.15
N GLY A 121 13.90 11.60 -14.44
CA GLY A 121 12.90 10.54 -14.41
C GLY A 121 12.32 10.38 -13.02
N THR A 122 11.32 11.19 -12.68
CA THR A 122 10.38 10.80 -11.62
C THR A 122 9.57 9.64 -12.18
N PRO A 123 9.53 8.46 -11.54
CA PRO A 123 8.65 7.38 -12.00
C PRO A 123 7.21 7.89 -12.00
N GLU A 124 6.63 8.13 -13.18
CA GLU A 124 5.24 8.60 -13.37
C GLU A 124 4.19 7.51 -13.05
N ALA A 125 4.51 6.55 -12.18
CA ALA A 125 3.56 5.55 -11.75
C ALA A 125 2.67 6.15 -10.65
N ARG A 126 1.62 6.87 -11.04
CA ARG A 126 0.51 7.20 -10.13
C ARG A 126 -0.17 5.90 -9.74
N ILE A 127 0.22 5.35 -8.59
CA ILE A 127 -0.33 4.08 -8.08
C ILE A 127 -1.79 4.21 -7.63
N GLY A 128 -2.33 5.43 -7.67
CA GLY A 128 -3.72 5.67 -7.34
C GLY A 128 -3.92 5.76 -5.83
N LEU A 129 -5.03 6.39 -5.52
CA LEU A 129 -5.57 6.76 -4.22
C LEU A 129 -5.19 5.81 -3.06
N VAL A 130 -4.41 6.31 -2.10
CA VAL A 130 -4.27 5.67 -0.79
C VAL A 130 -5.47 6.10 0.06
N ARG A 131 -6.22 5.13 0.60
CA ARG A 131 -7.33 5.39 1.51
C ARG A 131 -6.92 5.14 2.95
N VAL A 132 -6.93 6.19 3.77
CA VAL A 132 -6.57 6.14 5.18
C VAL A 132 -7.79 6.44 6.04
N ARG A 133 -8.29 5.44 6.79
CA ARG A 133 -9.44 5.64 7.68
C ARG A 133 -9.02 6.00 9.09
N CYS A 134 -9.57 7.08 9.62
CA CYS A 134 -9.37 7.51 11.00
C CYS A 134 -9.87 6.45 11.98
N GLN A 135 -9.02 6.01 12.91
CA GLN A 135 -9.39 5.03 13.92
C GLN A 135 -10.36 5.60 14.98
N VAL A 136 -10.39 6.92 15.14
CA VAL A 136 -11.26 7.59 16.13
C VAL A 136 -12.67 7.82 15.60
N CYS A 137 -12.80 8.38 14.38
CA CYS A 137 -14.10 8.78 13.83
C CYS A 137 -14.52 8.04 12.56
N GLY A 138 -13.70 7.12 12.06
CA GLY A 138 -14.02 6.33 10.87
C GLY A 138 -14.03 7.10 9.55
N THR A 139 -13.71 8.40 9.53
CA THR A 139 -13.63 9.16 8.27
C THR A 139 -12.44 8.70 7.42
N VAL A 140 -12.65 8.53 6.11
CA VAL A 140 -11.61 8.16 5.15
C VAL A 140 -10.99 9.41 4.55
N ALA A 141 -9.66 9.49 4.57
CA ALA A 141 -8.89 10.40 3.74
C ALA A 141 -8.44 9.65 2.48
N GLU A 142 -8.62 10.29 1.35
CA GLU A 142 -8.07 9.87 0.07
C GLU A 142 -6.82 10.73 -0.18
N VAL A 143 -5.65 10.10 -0.31
CA VAL A 143 -4.39 10.82 -0.52
C VAL A 143 -3.67 10.29 -1.75
N ASP A 144 -3.14 11.22 -2.55
CA ASP A 144 -2.48 10.92 -3.82
C ASP A 144 -1.05 10.36 -3.62
N GLU A 145 -0.47 10.58 -2.45
CA GLU A 145 0.82 10.04 -2.00
C GLU A 145 0.69 9.54 -0.56
N TYR A 146 1.29 8.37 -0.24
CA TYR A 146 1.33 7.91 1.15
C TYR A 146 2.18 8.90 1.96
N PRO A 147 1.60 9.58 2.95
CA PRO A 147 2.29 10.58 3.73
C PRO A 147 3.33 9.90 4.62
N ILE A 148 4.57 10.38 4.60
CA ILE A 148 5.61 9.95 5.56
C ILE A 148 5.34 10.60 6.95
N ALA A 149 4.28 11.42 7.08
CA ALA A 149 3.94 12.20 8.27
C ALA A 149 2.46 12.08 8.66
N GLU A 150 2.15 12.33 9.94
CA GLU A 150 0.79 12.33 10.50
C GLU A 150 -0.18 13.22 9.69
N ILE A 151 -1.20 12.65 9.04
CA ILE A 151 -2.24 13.45 8.38
C ILE A 151 -3.31 13.85 9.39
N PRO A 152 -3.76 15.12 9.41
CA PRO A 152 -5.01 15.46 10.08
C PRO A 152 -6.21 14.76 9.43
N CYS A 153 -7.07 14.19 10.26
CA CYS A 153 -8.30 13.55 9.79
C CYS A 153 -9.24 14.60 9.15
N PRO A 154 -9.78 14.34 7.94
CA PRO A 154 -10.67 15.27 7.25
C PRO A 154 -12.02 15.48 7.96
N GLY A 155 -12.37 14.60 8.91
CA GLY A 155 -13.54 14.77 9.79
C GLY A 155 -13.48 15.99 10.73
N GLY A 156 -12.36 16.72 10.79
CA GLY A 156 -12.30 18.08 11.37
C GLY A 156 -12.25 18.16 12.90
N GLN A 157 -12.08 17.03 13.60
CA GLN A 157 -12.13 16.96 15.07
C GLN A 157 -10.74 16.90 15.75
N GLY A 158 -9.67 17.23 15.01
CA GLY A 158 -8.30 17.17 15.54
C GLY A 158 -7.73 15.75 15.66
N HIS A 159 -8.42 14.74 15.15
CA HIS A 159 -7.90 13.37 15.08
C HIS A 159 -6.73 13.28 14.10
N ARG A 160 -5.79 12.38 14.39
CA ARG A 160 -4.65 12.09 13.54
C ARG A 160 -4.87 10.74 12.85
N LEU A 161 -4.51 10.67 11.58
CA LEU A 161 -4.36 9.42 10.85
C LEU A 161 -2.96 8.90 11.16
N VAL A 162 -2.87 8.07 12.19
CA VAL A 162 -1.65 7.39 12.61
C VAL A 162 -1.67 5.95 12.10
N ASP A 163 -0.52 5.49 11.61
CA ASP A 163 -0.28 4.07 11.46
C ASP A 163 -0.22 3.46 12.86
N SER A 164 -1.01 2.42 13.12
CA SER A 164 -1.11 1.80 14.45
C SER A 164 0.13 0.99 14.86
N GLY A 165 1.23 1.12 14.13
CA GLY A 165 2.50 0.44 14.37
C GLY A 165 3.53 1.32 15.07
N THR A 166 3.28 1.74 16.32
CA THR A 166 4.36 2.08 17.26
C THR A 166 3.80 2.19 18.68
N GLU A 167 4.03 1.13 19.48
CA GLU A 167 4.26 1.22 20.92
C GLU A 167 5.69 0.71 21.21
#